data_AF-A0A443IR60-F1
#
_entry.id   AF-A0A443IR60-F1
#
_cell.length_a   1.000
_cell.length_b   1.000
_cell.length_c   1.000
_cell.angle_alpha   90.00
_cell.angle_beta   90.00
_cell.angle_gamma   90.00
#
_symmetry.space_group_name_H-M   'P 1'
#
loop_
_entity.id
_entity.type
_entity.pdbx_description
1 polymer ?
#
loop_
_entity_poly.entity_id
_entity_poly.type
_entity_poly.pdbx_seq_one_letter_code
_entity_poly.pdbx_strand_id
1 'polypeptide(L)'
;MIIEMYKSGMPFKEMRPIVGLSDRAIRNVMYKHGIEMNRMQFSGQPRKHKVNEDFFKSWSHEMAWVLGLFITDGHVNRSTHSIVFAQKDERILKYIAKCMGAHYVLGAKGPTATTPTLIINSKMIKKDLEKMGITSNKSFNVPFPDVPKEFLPSFIRGVIDGDGGWTGKAIL
;
A
#
# COMPACT_ATOMS: atom_id res chain seq x y z
N MET A 1 -7.17 -9.49 -38.22
CA MET A 1 -8.55 -9.25 -37.73
C MET A 1 -8.62 -8.58 -36.35
N ILE A 2 -8.51 -9.28 -35.21
CA ILE A 2 -8.69 -8.67 -33.86
C ILE A 2 -7.72 -7.52 -33.58
N ILE A 3 -6.44 -7.73 -33.90
CA ILE A 3 -5.37 -6.74 -33.66
C ILE A 3 -5.57 -5.50 -34.54
N GLU A 4 -6.05 -5.67 -35.79
CA GLU A 4 -6.29 -4.57 -36.72
C GLU A 4 -7.44 -3.69 -36.25
N MET A 5 -8.54 -4.30 -35.79
CA MET A 5 -9.66 -3.59 -35.17
C MET A 5 -9.19 -2.75 -33.96
N TYR A 6 -8.22 -3.25 -33.20
CA TYR A 6 -7.70 -2.53 -32.03
C TYR A 6 -6.79 -1.38 -32.43
N LYS A 7 -5.91 -1.60 -33.40
CA LYS A 7 -5.05 -0.57 -33.97
C LYS A 7 -5.85 0.52 -34.69
N SER A 8 -7.05 0.22 -35.20
CA SER A 8 -7.97 1.21 -35.76
C SER A 8 -8.76 2.00 -34.71
N GLY A 9 -8.52 1.78 -33.41
CA GLY A 9 -9.18 2.49 -32.32
C GLY A 9 -10.59 2.01 -32.00
N MET A 10 -11.04 0.87 -32.53
CA MET A 10 -12.39 0.38 -32.28
C MET A 10 -12.55 -0.07 -30.81
N PRO A 11 -13.60 0.38 -30.10
CA PRO A 11 -13.86 -0.03 -28.73
C PRO A 11 -14.17 -1.54 -28.61
N PHE A 12 -13.77 -2.17 -27.50
CA PHE A 12 -14.05 -3.59 -27.26
C PHE A 12 -15.55 -3.93 -27.31
N LYS A 13 -16.41 -2.99 -26.92
CA LYS A 13 -17.88 -3.14 -26.98
C LYS A 13 -18.37 -3.39 -28.41
N GLU A 14 -17.72 -2.78 -29.40
CA GLU A 14 -18.04 -2.92 -30.82
C GLU A 14 -17.35 -4.13 -31.44
N MET A 15 -16.17 -4.51 -30.94
CA MET A 15 -15.49 -5.75 -31.37
C MET A 15 -16.26 -7.00 -30.97
N ARG A 16 -16.78 -7.07 -29.74
CA ARG A 16 -17.50 -8.24 -29.18
C ARG A 16 -18.49 -8.89 -30.16
N PRO A 17 -19.47 -8.16 -30.73
CA PRO A 17 -20.44 -8.76 -31.66
C PRO A 17 -19.81 -9.21 -32.99
N ILE A 18 -18.70 -8.62 -33.41
CA ILE A 18 -18.01 -8.97 -34.66
C ILE A 18 -17.18 -10.24 -34.49
N VAL A 19 -16.44 -10.35 -33.38
CA VAL A 19 -15.56 -11.50 -33.13
C VAL A 19 -16.23 -12.65 -32.37
N GLY A 20 -17.36 -12.40 -31.70
CA GLY A 20 -18.02 -13.37 -30.82
C GLY A 20 -17.21 -13.71 -29.56
N LEU A 21 -16.21 -12.90 -29.21
CA LEU A 21 -15.31 -13.13 -28.07
C LEU A 21 -15.60 -12.19 -26.91
N SER A 22 -15.41 -12.69 -25.68
CA SER A 22 -15.45 -11.86 -24.48
C SER A 22 -14.24 -10.91 -24.41
N ASP A 23 -14.35 -9.80 -23.67
CA ASP A 23 -13.23 -8.88 -23.43
C ASP A 23 -11.98 -9.58 -22.94
N ARG A 24 -12.15 -10.61 -22.09
CA ARG A 24 -11.02 -11.38 -21.56
C ARG A 24 -10.32 -12.15 -22.67
N ALA A 25 -11.09 -12.78 -23.56
CA ALA A 25 -10.53 -13.49 -24.72
C ALA A 25 -9.84 -12.53 -25.69
N ILE A 26 -10.44 -11.37 -25.99
CA ILE A 26 -9.83 -10.32 -26.83
C ILE A 26 -8.50 -9.86 -26.23
N ARG A 27 -8.45 -9.58 -24.91
CA ARG A 27 -7.21 -9.20 -24.20
C ARG A 27 -6.14 -10.29 -24.27
N ASN A 28 -6.53 -11.56 -24.07
CA ASN A 28 -5.59 -12.68 -24.13
C ASN A 28 -4.95 -12.80 -25.53
N VAL A 29 -5.72 -12.56 -26.59
CA VAL A 29 -5.20 -12.51 -27.96
C VAL A 29 -4.18 -11.37 -28.10
N MET A 30 -4.50 -10.17 -27.62
CA MET A 30 -3.56 -9.03 -27.65
C MET A 30 -2.23 -9.35 -26.98
N TYR A 31 -2.26 -9.94 -25.78
CA TYR A 31 -1.05 -10.31 -25.05
C TYR A 31 -0.24 -11.40 -25.74
N LYS A 32 -0.90 -12.42 -26.30
CA LYS A 32 -0.22 -13.50 -27.04
C LYS A 32 0.54 -12.97 -28.25
N HIS A 33 0.08 -11.85 -28.81
CA HIS A 33 0.72 -11.17 -29.93
C HIS A 33 1.57 -9.96 -29.53
N GLY A 34 1.86 -9.77 -28.24
CA GLY A 34 2.76 -8.71 -27.76
C GLY A 34 2.24 -7.29 -27.93
N ILE A 35 0.91 -7.10 -28.06
CA ILE A 35 0.31 -5.78 -28.19
C ILE A 35 0.17 -5.14 -26.79
N GLU A 36 0.85 -4.02 -26.58
CA GLU A 36 0.67 -3.20 -25.39
C GLU A 36 -0.72 -2.57 -25.37
N MET A 37 -1.46 -2.78 -24.28
CA MET A 37 -2.78 -2.19 -24.11
C MET A 37 -2.71 -0.93 -23.26
N ASN A 38 -3.46 0.10 -23.66
CA ASN A 38 -3.62 1.37 -22.92
C ASN A 38 -4.04 1.19 -21.45
N ARG A 39 -4.60 0.04 -21.10
CA ARG A 39 -5.03 -0.30 -19.74
C ARG A 39 -4.44 -1.66 -19.35
N MET A 40 -3.35 -1.65 -18.58
CA MET A 40 -2.73 -2.86 -18.06
C MET A 40 -3.75 -3.76 -17.35
N GLN A 41 -3.61 -5.09 -17.47
CA GLN A 41 -4.49 -6.10 -16.87
C GLN A 41 -4.78 -5.86 -15.38
N PHE A 42 -3.87 -5.18 -14.68
CA PHE A 42 -3.89 -4.91 -13.24
C PHE A 42 -4.39 -3.51 -12.86
N SER A 43 -4.86 -2.70 -13.80
CA SER A 43 -5.56 -1.47 -13.44
C SER A 43 -6.96 -1.86 -12.93
N GLY A 44 -7.04 -2.18 -11.64
CA GLY A 44 -8.33 -2.33 -10.96
C GLY A 44 -9.17 -1.06 -11.05
N GLN A 45 -10.22 -0.98 -10.23
CA GLN A 45 -10.86 0.31 -10.00
C GLN A 45 -9.80 1.35 -9.59
N PRO A 46 -9.90 2.60 -10.09
CA PRO A 46 -9.05 3.68 -9.61
C PRO A 46 -9.16 3.74 -8.08
N ARG A 47 -8.03 3.89 -7.38
CA ARG A 47 -8.05 3.97 -5.93
C ARG A 47 -8.90 5.14 -5.48
N LYS A 48 -9.86 4.86 -4.59
CA LYS A 48 -10.72 5.88 -3.99
C LYS A 48 -9.95 6.83 -3.04
N HIS A 49 -8.85 6.36 -2.47
CA HIS A 49 -8.04 7.10 -1.50
C HIS A 49 -6.64 7.38 -2.03
N LYS A 50 -6.23 8.65 -1.95
CA LYS A 50 -4.88 9.11 -2.30
C LYS A 50 -3.91 8.78 -1.16
N VAL A 51 -2.67 8.49 -1.52
CA VAL A 51 -1.51 8.30 -0.63
C VAL A 51 -0.23 8.68 -1.38
N ASN A 52 0.77 9.21 -0.68
CA ASN A 52 2.10 9.40 -1.24
C ASN A 52 2.78 8.03 -1.43
N GLU A 53 2.82 7.55 -2.68
CA GLU A 53 3.44 6.25 -2.99
C GLU A 53 4.96 6.26 -2.92
N ASP A 54 5.57 7.44 -2.93
CA ASP A 54 7.01 7.63 -2.87
C ASP A 54 7.52 7.75 -1.44
N PHE A 55 6.64 7.64 -0.44
CA PHE A 55 6.96 7.87 0.98
C PHE A 55 8.13 7.02 1.49
N PHE A 56 8.27 5.77 1.04
CA PHE A 56 9.37 4.88 1.45
C PHE A 56 10.56 4.88 0.47
N LYS A 57 10.62 5.81 -0.48
CA LYS A 57 11.71 5.86 -1.46
C LYS A 57 12.88 6.75 -1.04
N SER A 58 12.63 7.72 -0.18
CA SER A 58 13.63 8.68 0.30
C SER A 58 13.57 8.78 1.81
N TRP A 59 14.73 8.70 2.46
CA TRP A 59 14.81 8.86 3.90
C TRP A 59 14.46 10.28 4.36
N SER A 60 13.61 10.36 5.38
CA SER A 60 13.30 11.56 6.15
C SER A 60 13.06 11.16 7.62
N HIS A 61 13.05 12.14 8.52
CA HIS A 61 12.72 11.89 9.93
C HIS A 61 11.31 11.30 10.09
N GLU A 62 10.33 11.77 9.30
CA GLU A 62 8.97 11.24 9.30
C GLU A 62 8.91 9.81 8.76
N MET A 63 9.61 9.52 7.66
CA MET A 63 9.67 8.17 7.10
C MET A 63 10.28 7.20 8.11
N ALA A 64 11.39 7.56 8.75
CA ALA A 64 12.05 6.72 9.74
C ALA A 64 11.17 6.47 10.96
N TRP A 65 10.47 7.50 11.46
CA TRP A 65 9.52 7.36 12.56
C TRP A 65 8.33 6.45 12.20
N VAL A 66 7.73 6.64 11.02
CA VAL A 66 6.66 5.75 10.52
C VAL A 66 7.15 4.31 10.32
N LEU A 67 8.39 4.13 9.85
CA LEU A 67 8.99 2.80 9.68
C LEU A 67 9.19 2.09 11.03
N GLY A 68 9.64 2.81 12.05
CA GLY A 68 9.77 2.30 13.42
C GLY A 68 8.42 1.82 13.98
N LEU A 69 7.39 2.66 13.88
CA LEU A 69 6.02 2.30 14.24
C LEU A 69 5.48 1.11 13.45
N PHE A 70 5.81 1.04 12.16
CA PHE A 70 5.39 -0.07 11.32
C PHE A 70 6.06 -1.39 11.74
N ILE A 71 7.23 -1.35 12.38
CA ILE A 71 7.91 -2.55 12.88
C ILE A 71 7.18 -3.19 14.05
N THR A 72 6.62 -2.39 14.95
CA THR A 72 5.89 -2.87 16.12
C THR A 72 4.43 -3.18 15.81
N ASP A 73 3.70 -2.21 15.25
CA ASP A 73 2.23 -2.25 15.10
C ASP A 73 1.76 -2.43 13.65
N GLY A 74 2.70 -2.58 12.73
CA GLY A 74 2.43 -2.67 11.31
C GLY A 74 2.22 -4.10 10.82
N HIS A 75 1.19 -4.28 10.01
CA HIS A 75 0.88 -5.53 9.34
C HIS A 75 0.83 -5.34 7.82
N VAL A 76 1.60 -6.14 7.07
CA VAL A 76 1.48 -6.25 5.61
C VAL A 76 0.48 -7.36 5.30
N ASN A 77 -0.61 -7.03 4.61
CA ASN A 77 -1.59 -8.05 4.22
C ASN A 77 -1.00 -8.95 3.13
N ARG A 78 -1.17 -10.27 3.29
CA ARG A 78 -0.66 -11.28 2.34
C ARG A 78 -1.45 -11.29 1.03
N SER A 79 -2.77 -11.21 1.11
CA SER A 79 -3.69 -11.39 -0.02
C SER A 79 -3.99 -10.09 -0.77
N THR A 80 -3.95 -8.96 -0.07
CA THR A 80 -4.22 -7.63 -0.66
C THR A 80 -2.94 -6.80 -0.78
N HIS A 81 -2.99 -5.76 -1.61
CA HIS A 81 -1.92 -4.75 -1.72
C HIS A 81 -2.10 -3.66 -0.66
N SER A 82 -2.28 -4.07 0.59
CA SER A 82 -2.55 -3.16 1.70
C SER A 82 -1.59 -3.34 2.86
N ILE A 83 -1.22 -2.23 3.46
CA ILE A 83 -0.57 -2.19 4.77
C ILE A 83 -1.57 -1.67 5.80
N VAL A 84 -1.44 -2.15 7.02
CA VAL A 84 -2.33 -1.85 8.13
C VAL A 84 -1.49 -1.40 9.31
N PHE A 85 -1.87 -0.30 9.94
CA PHE A 85 -1.40 0.08 11.26
C PHE A 85 -2.54 -0.14 12.24
N ALA A 86 -2.30 -0.90 13.31
CA ALA A 86 -3.28 -1.17 14.36
C ALA A 86 -2.81 -0.53 15.67
N GLN A 87 -3.42 0.59 16.07
CA GLN A 87 -3.01 1.32 17.26
C GLN A 87 -4.24 1.85 18.01
N LYS A 88 -4.20 1.72 19.35
CA LYS A 88 -5.27 2.20 20.25
C LYS A 88 -5.38 3.71 20.25
N ASP A 89 -4.25 4.41 20.13
CA ASP A 89 -4.24 5.87 20.02
C ASP A 89 -4.50 6.33 18.57
N GLU A 90 -5.71 6.83 18.32
CA GLU A 90 -6.11 7.39 17.03
C GLU A 90 -5.28 8.62 16.61
N ARG A 91 -4.65 9.34 17.56
CA ARG A 91 -3.81 10.50 17.25
C ARG A 91 -2.58 10.07 16.47
N ILE A 92 -1.97 8.95 16.85
CA ILE A 92 -0.83 8.36 16.15
C ILE A 92 -1.25 7.97 14.73
N LEU A 93 -2.39 7.29 14.57
CA LEU A 93 -2.89 6.90 13.26
C LEU A 93 -3.17 8.11 12.34
N LYS A 94 -3.76 9.19 12.88
CA LYS A 94 -3.98 10.44 12.12
C LYS A 94 -2.66 11.09 11.72
N TYR A 95 -1.66 11.06 12.60
CA TYR A 95 -0.35 11.63 12.31
C TYR A 95 0.41 10.82 11.24
N ILE A 96 0.38 9.48 11.31
CA ILE A 96 0.89 8.60 10.24
C ILE A 96 0.22 8.94 8.91
N ALA A 97 -1.11 9.05 8.89
CA ALA A 97 -1.84 9.38 7.67
C ALA A 97 -1.43 10.75 7.10
N LYS A 98 -1.21 11.74 7.98
CA LYS A 98 -0.68 13.07 7.59
C LYS A 98 0.72 12.95 6.97
N CYS A 99 1.65 12.26 7.63
CA CYS A 99 3.01 12.05 7.12
C CYS A 99 3.02 11.37 5.75
N MET A 100 2.19 10.35 5.57
CA MET A 100 2.10 9.59 4.31
C MET A 100 1.23 10.29 3.24
N GLY A 101 0.66 11.46 3.52
CA GLY A 101 -0.32 12.11 2.63
C GLY A 101 -1.50 11.20 2.30
N ALA A 102 -1.84 10.28 3.22
CA ALA A 102 -2.90 9.30 3.04
C ALA A 102 -4.24 9.87 3.50
N HIS A 103 -5.30 9.59 2.74
CA HIS A 103 -6.64 9.87 3.23
C HIS A 103 -6.96 8.96 4.43
N TYR A 104 -7.13 9.56 5.60
CA TYR A 104 -7.46 8.83 6.82
C TYR A 104 -8.86 8.20 6.70
N VAL A 105 -8.92 6.87 6.68
CA VAL A 105 -10.15 6.11 6.83
C VAL A 105 -9.93 5.15 7.98
N LEU A 106 -10.68 5.35 9.07
CA LEU A 106 -10.75 4.38 10.14
C LEU A 106 -11.38 3.10 9.59
N GLY A 107 -10.68 1.97 9.79
CA GLY A 107 -11.30 0.66 9.60
C GLY A 107 -12.56 0.55 10.45
N ALA A 108 -13.63 -0.03 9.89
CA ALA A 108 -14.90 -0.18 10.60
C ALA A 108 -14.68 -1.01 11.88
N LYS A 109 -15.17 -0.49 13.02
CA LYS A 109 -15.23 -1.25 14.29
C LYS A 109 -16.23 -2.39 14.09
N GLY A 110 -15.72 -3.59 13.84
CA GLY A 110 -16.51 -4.81 13.92
C GLY A 110 -16.84 -5.14 15.38
N PRO A 111 -17.81 -6.02 15.66
CA PRO A 111 -18.17 -6.43 17.02
C PRO A 111 -16.99 -7.02 17.82
N THR A 112 -15.97 -7.55 17.14
CA THR A 112 -14.74 -8.09 17.73
C THR A 112 -13.48 -7.25 17.47
N ALA A 113 -13.57 -6.20 16.65
CA ALA A 113 -12.44 -5.36 16.27
C ALA A 113 -12.55 -3.99 16.97
N THR A 114 -12.12 -3.95 18.23
CA THR A 114 -12.16 -2.75 19.09
C THR A 114 -11.00 -1.79 18.85
N THR A 115 -9.93 -2.25 18.18
CA THR A 115 -8.72 -1.45 17.96
C THR A 115 -8.84 -0.64 16.66
N PRO A 116 -8.69 0.70 16.73
CA PRO A 116 -8.62 1.54 15.53
C PRO A 116 -7.52 1.08 14.58
N THR A 117 -7.81 1.11 13.29
CA THR A 117 -6.85 0.70 12.25
C THR A 117 -6.82 1.71 11.11
N LEU A 118 -5.62 1.97 10.60
CA LEU A 118 -5.39 2.71 9.38
C LEU A 118 -5.01 1.72 8.27
N ILE A 119 -5.81 1.68 7.21
CA ILE A 119 -5.59 0.78 6.07
C ILE A 119 -5.15 1.62 4.87
N ILE A 120 -3.94 1.33 4.36
CA ILE A 120 -3.39 1.99 3.18
C ILE A 120 -3.26 0.98 2.06
N ASN A 121 -3.96 1.23 0.96
CA ASN A 121 -3.95 0.39 -0.24
C ASN A 121 -2.96 0.94 -1.28
N SER A 122 -1.75 0.41 -1.31
CA SER A 122 -0.76 0.72 -2.35
C SER A 122 0.15 -0.49 -2.62
N LYS A 123 0.18 -0.90 -3.89
CA LYS A 123 1.11 -1.93 -4.39
C LYS A 123 2.55 -1.43 -4.37
N MET A 124 2.77 -0.13 -4.57
CA MET A 124 4.10 0.49 -4.58
C MET A 124 4.70 0.48 -3.17
N ILE A 125 3.96 0.97 -2.19
CA ILE A 125 4.39 0.98 -0.77
C ILE A 125 4.68 -0.44 -0.28
N LYS A 126 3.81 -1.41 -0.59
CA LYS A 126 4.05 -2.81 -0.23
C LYS A 126 5.37 -3.33 -0.81
N LYS A 127 5.63 -3.06 -2.09
CA LYS A 127 6.88 -3.46 -2.75
C LYS A 127 8.10 -2.77 -2.14
N ASP A 128 8.00 -1.50 -1.78
CA ASP A 128 9.11 -0.76 -1.20
C ASP A 128 9.44 -1.28 0.22
N LEU A 129 8.42 -1.64 1.01
CA LEU A 129 8.62 -2.34 2.29
C LEU A 129 9.22 -3.74 2.11
N GLU A 130 8.78 -4.49 1.11
CA GLU A 130 9.36 -5.81 0.78
C GLU A 130 10.85 -5.69 0.44
N LYS A 131 11.27 -4.65 -0.30
CA LYS A 131 12.70 -4.37 -0.58
C LYS A 131 13.51 -4.07 0.68
N MET A 132 12.88 -3.49 1.71
CA MET A 132 13.49 -3.25 3.02
C MET A 132 13.49 -4.50 3.92
N GLY A 133 13.08 -5.66 3.40
CA GLY A 133 13.00 -6.91 4.16
C GLY A 133 11.74 -7.04 5.03
N ILE A 134 10.78 -6.11 4.90
CA ILE A 134 9.53 -6.13 5.67
C ILE A 134 8.44 -6.83 4.86
N THR A 135 8.07 -8.04 5.30
CA THR A 135 7.07 -8.88 4.63
C THR A 135 5.89 -9.21 5.54
N SER A 136 4.87 -9.90 5.03
CA SER A 136 3.67 -10.28 5.78
C SER A 136 3.92 -11.26 6.93
N ASN A 137 5.04 -11.99 6.91
CA ASN A 137 5.39 -12.99 7.93
C ASN A 137 6.33 -12.41 9.00
N LYS A 138 6.09 -11.15 9.37
CA LYS A 138 6.96 -10.32 10.20
C LYS A 138 7.26 -10.92 11.59
N SER A 139 6.42 -11.83 12.08
CA SER A 139 6.41 -12.31 13.46
C SER A 139 7.66 -13.08 13.95
N PHE A 140 8.63 -13.43 13.09
CA PHE A 140 9.78 -14.24 13.55
C PHE A 140 11.17 -13.83 13.05
N ASN A 141 11.32 -12.92 12.07
CA ASN A 141 12.63 -12.53 11.54
C ASN A 141 12.53 -11.19 10.80
N VAL A 142 12.38 -10.08 11.53
CA VAL A 142 12.59 -8.75 10.92
C VAL A 142 14.08 -8.43 11.05
N PRO A 143 14.87 -8.48 9.98
CA PRO A 143 16.23 -7.95 10.03
C PRO A 143 16.15 -6.46 10.35
N PHE A 144 17.09 -5.97 11.15
CA PHE A 144 17.19 -4.54 11.43
C PHE A 144 17.32 -3.79 10.10
N PRO A 145 16.41 -2.85 9.77
CA PRO A 145 16.48 -2.13 8.52
C PRO A 145 17.76 -1.29 8.46
N ASP A 146 18.32 -1.11 7.27
CA ASP A 146 19.52 -0.29 7.06
C ASP A 146 19.15 1.20 7.12
N VAL A 147 18.93 1.71 8.33
CA VAL A 147 18.56 3.10 8.61
C VAL A 147 19.83 3.96 8.65
N PRO A 148 19.92 5.04 7.86
CA PRO A 148 21.03 5.98 7.96
C PRO A 148 21.15 6.57 9.37
N LYS A 149 22.37 6.77 9.86
CA LYS A 149 22.66 7.24 11.22
C LYS A 149 21.92 8.52 11.61
N GLU A 150 21.70 9.42 10.65
CA GLU A 150 20.97 10.67 10.85
C GLU A 150 19.49 10.45 11.24
N PHE A 151 18.85 9.42 10.70
CA PHE A 151 17.43 9.12 10.93
C PHE A 151 17.21 8.06 12.01
N LEU A 152 18.27 7.41 12.47
CA LEU A 152 18.24 6.39 13.50
C LEU A 152 17.53 6.85 14.79
N PRO A 153 17.72 8.10 15.30
CA PRO A 153 16.97 8.57 16.46
C PRO A 153 15.45 8.62 16.22
N SER A 154 15.02 9.03 15.03
CA SER A 154 13.60 9.08 14.65
C SER A 154 13.00 7.69 14.53
N PHE A 155 13.77 6.75 13.97
CA PHE A 155 13.38 5.34 13.89
C PHE A 155 13.18 4.74 15.28
N ILE A 156 14.15 4.91 16.19
CA ILE A 156 14.06 4.43 17.57
C ILE A 156 12.84 5.02 18.28
N ARG A 157 12.59 6.33 18.11
CA ARG A 157 11.40 6.98 18.66
C ARG A 157 10.11 6.33 18.14
N GLY A 158 10.04 6.03 16.84
CA GLY A 158 8.88 5.34 16.26
C GLY A 158 8.64 3.96 16.85
N VAL A 159 9.71 3.18 17.10
CA VAL A 159 9.61 1.87 17.75
C VAL A 159 9.07 2.01 19.18
N ILE A 160 9.58 2.98 19.95
CA ILE A 160 9.12 3.24 21.33
C ILE A 160 7.65 3.66 21.36
N ASP A 161 7.25 4.55 20.45
CA ASP A 161 5.88 5.07 20.37
C ASP A 161 4.88 3.96 19.99
N GLY A 162 5.32 2.94 19.24
CA GLY A 162 4.47 1.84 18.80
C GLY A 162 4.27 0.74 19.83
N ASP A 163 5.34 0.32 20.52
CA ASP A 163 5.27 -0.74 21.55
C ASP A 163 4.50 -0.31 22.82
N GLY A 164 3.91 0.89 22.83
CA GLY A 164 3.14 1.40 23.96
C GLY A 164 4.01 1.79 25.15
N GLY A 165 5.32 1.96 24.97
CA GLY A 165 6.27 2.39 26.00
C GLY A 165 6.02 3.81 26.51
N TRP A 166 5.10 4.57 25.90
CA TRP A 166 4.75 5.91 26.31
C TRP A 166 3.51 5.93 27.22
N THR A 167 3.72 5.77 28.53
CA THR A 167 2.71 6.00 29.59
C THR A 167 2.60 7.46 30.02
N GLY A 168 3.33 8.37 29.37
CA GLY A 168 3.33 9.80 29.68
C GLY A 168 2.34 10.57 28.83
N LYS A 169 1.37 11.23 29.45
CA LYS A 169 0.57 12.32 28.85
C LYS A 169 1.50 13.29 28.11
N ALA A 170 1.53 13.24 26.78
CA ALA A 170 2.17 14.27 25.99
C ALA A 170 1.18 15.43 25.78
N ILE A 171 1.54 16.57 26.34
CA ILE A 171 1.07 17.90 25.95
C ILE A 171 1.41 18.07 24.47
N LEU A 172 0.38 18.18 23.64
CA LEU A 172 0.46 18.75 22.29
C LEU A 172 0.26 20.26 22.39
#